data_AF-A0A3N5IAN9-F1
#
_entry.id   AF-A0A3N5IAN9-F1
#
_cell.length_a   1.000
_cell.length_b   1.000
_cell.length_c   1.000
_cell.angle_alpha   90.00
_cell.angle_beta   90.00
_cell.angle_gamma   90.00
#
_symmetry.space_group_name_H-M   'P 1'
#
loop_
_entity.id
_entity.type
_entity.pdbx_description
1 polymer ?
#
loop_
_entity_poly.entity_id
_entity_poly.type
_entity_poly.pdbx_seq_one_letter_code
_entity_poly.pdbx_strand_id
1 'polypeptide(L)' 'LEGAVHAHGRRAVAAGATPAELRHVVALAVTTVGFPTTVAAFTWLDEVLDPERKKK' A
#
# COMPACT_ATOMS: atom_id res chain seq x y z
N LEU A 1 11.51 0.73 2.10
CA LEU A 1 10.10 0.45 2.52
C LEU A 1 9.25 -0.04 1.36
N GLU A 2 9.43 0.49 0.15
CA GLU A 2 8.73 0.07 -1.08
C GLU A 2 8.57 -1.45 -1.25
N GLY A 3 9.67 -2.20 -1.35
CA GLY A 3 9.59 -3.66 -1.54
C GLY A 3 8.82 -4.40 -0.43
N ALA A 4 8.83 -3.88 0.81
CA ALA A 4 8.04 -4.43 1.91
C ALA A 4 6.54 -4.15 1.71
N VAL A 5 6.17 -2.92 1.31
CA VAL A 5 4.78 -2.57 0.98
C VAL A 5 4.27 -3.43 -0.18
N HIS A 6 5.06 -3.62 -1.23
CA HIS A 6 4.67 -4.50 -2.34
C HIS A 6 4.50 -5.96 -1.91
N ALA A 7 5.45 -6.50 -1.14
CA ALA A 7 5.40 -7.89 -0.69
C ALA A 7 4.24 -8.16 0.27
N HIS A 8 4.05 -7.30 1.28
CA HIS A 8 2.97 -7.45 2.25
C HIS A 8 1.60 -7.09 1.66
N GLY A 9 1.54 -6.12 0.74
CA GLY A 9 0.32 -5.80 0.00
C GLY A 9 -0.20 -6.98 -0.80
N ARG A 10 0.66 -7.66 -1.59
CA ARG A 10 0.27 -8.86 -2.35
C ARG A 10 -0.19 -9.99 -1.43
N ARG A 11 0.53 -10.22 -0.32
CA ARG A 11 0.16 -11.23 0.67
C ARG A 11 -1.19 -10.94 1.33
N ALA A 12 -1.47 -9.67 1.64
CA ALA A 12 -2.72 -9.29 2.27
C ALA A 12 -3.91 -9.45 1.30
N VAL A 13 -3.75 -9.08 0.03
CA VAL A 13 -4.75 -9.36 -1.02
C VAL A 13 -4.98 -10.87 -1.16
N ALA A 14 -3.91 -11.66 -1.21
CA ALA A 14 -4.02 -13.13 -1.27
C ALA A 14 -4.72 -13.73 -0.03
N ALA A 15 -4.64 -13.05 1.12
CA ALA A 15 -5.35 -13.40 2.34
C ALA A 15 -6.81 -12.90 2.38
N GLY A 16 -7.29 -12.24 1.33
CA GLY A 16 -8.68 -11.76 1.20
C GLY A 16 -8.91 -10.33 1.66
N ALA A 17 -7.86 -9.57 2.01
CA ALA A 17 -8.02 -8.16 2.36
C ALA A 17 -8.47 -7.32 1.14
N THR A 18 -9.44 -6.45 1.37
CA THR A 18 -9.98 -5.56 0.34
C THR A 18 -9.09 -4.34 0.11
N PRO A 19 -9.15 -3.71 -1.07
CA PRO A 19 -8.43 -2.45 -1.33
C PRO A 19 -8.73 -1.34 -0.33
N ALA A 20 -9.97 -1.26 0.16
CA ALA A 20 -10.38 -0.25 1.14
C ALA A 20 -9.72 -0.47 2.50
N GLU A 21 -9.67 -1.70 2.98
CA GLU A 21 -8.99 -2.05 4.23
C GLU A 21 -7.49 -1.74 4.15
N LEU A 22 -6.84 -2.08 3.04
CA LEU A 22 -5.41 -1.83 2.86
C LEU A 22 -5.08 -0.34 2.84
N ARG A 23 -5.87 0.48 2.14
CA ARG A 23 -5.72 1.94 2.14
C ARG A 23 -5.94 2.53 3.52
N HIS A 24 -6.89 2.02 4.29
CA HIS A 24 -7.13 2.46 5.66
C HIS A 24 -5.92 2.14 6.55
N VAL A 25 -5.34 0.94 6.46
CA VAL A 25 -4.13 0.59 7.23
C VAL A 25 -2.97 1.53 6.90
N VAL A 26 -2.77 1.88 5.62
CA VAL A 26 -1.75 2.87 5.23
C VAL A 26 -2.03 4.25 5.84
N ALA A 27 -3.30 4.69 5.86
CA ALA A 27 -3.68 5.95 6.51
C ALA A 27 -3.33 5.97 8.01
N LEU A 28 -3.60 4.87 8.73
CA LEU A 28 -3.31 4.75 10.16
C LEU A 28 -1.81 4.83 10.46
N ALA A 29 -0.94 4.43 9.52
CA ALA A 29 0.51 4.47 9.70
C ALA A 29 1.07 5.90 9.77
N VAL A 30 0.31 6.94 9.40
CA VAL A 30 0.80 8.34 9.34
C VAL A 30 1.37 8.84 10.65
N THR A 31 0.78 8.44 11.78
CA THR A 31 1.23 8.84 13.12
C THR A 31 2.49 8.10 13.57
N THR A 32 2.87 7.03 12.87
CA THR A 32 4.01 6.16 13.20
C THR A 32 5.21 6.44 12.31
N VAL A 33 5.00 6.54 10.99
CA VAL A 33 6.09 6.68 10.00
C VAL A 33 6.17 8.07 9.37
N GLY A 34 5.26 8.97 9.75
CA GLY A 34 5.19 10.34 9.25
C GLY A 34 4.55 10.48 7.87
N PHE A 35 4.11 11.70 7.57
CA PHE A 35 3.35 12.02 6.35
C PHE A 35 4.07 11.67 5.04
N PRO A 36 5.35 12.02 4.82
CA PRO A 36 6.02 11.71 3.55
C PRO A 36 6.09 10.21 3.25
N THR A 37 6.39 9.40 4.27
CA THR A 37 6.47 7.94 4.15
C THR A 37 5.11 7.33 3.85
N THR A 38 4.04 7.81 4.51
CA THR A 38 2.68 7.33 4.27
C THR A 38 2.19 7.64 2.87
N VAL A 39 2.48 8.83 2.32
CA VAL A 39 2.11 9.18 0.94
C VAL A 39 2.82 8.27 -0.08
N ALA A 40 4.09 7.99 0.13
CA ALA A 40 4.83 7.02 -0.70
C ALA A 40 4.22 5.61 -0.60
N ALA A 41 3.85 5.17 0.61
CA ALA A 41 3.20 3.89 0.83
C ALA A 41 1.85 3.76 0.11
N PHE A 42 1.04 4.83 0.02
CA PHE A 42 -0.17 4.83 -0.80
C PHE A 42 0.12 4.56 -2.27
N THR A 43 1.15 5.20 -2.82
CA THR A 43 1.53 5.04 -4.23
C THR A 43 1.97 3.60 -4.50
N TRP A 44 2.86 3.04 -3.68
CA TRP A 44 3.33 1.67 -3.83
C TRP A 44 2.22 0.63 -3.60
N LEU A 45 1.33 0.86 -2.63
CA LEU A 45 0.17 -0.01 -2.41
C LEU A 45 -0.75 0.00 -3.61
N ASP A 46 -1.06 1.18 -4.17
CA ASP A 46 -1.93 1.26 -5.34
C ASP A 46 -1.32 0.57 -6.57
N GLU A 47 0.01 0.54 -6.72
CA GLU A 47 0.66 -0.28 -7.76
C GLU A 47 0.47 -1.80 -7.56
N VAL A 48 0.24 -2.25 -6.32
CA VAL A 48 -0.16 -3.64 -6.04
C VAL A 48 -1.62 -3.87 -6.43
N LEU A 49 -2.49 -2.90 -6.13
CA LEU A 49 -3.92 -2.98 -6.36
C LEU A 49 -4.32 -2.76 -7.83
N ASP A 50 -3.53 -1.97 -8.55
CA ASP A 50 -3.66 -1.65 -9.97
C ASP A 50 -2.28 -1.72 -10.65
N PRO A 51 -1.87 -2.91 -11.12
CA PRO A 51 -0.58 -3.11 -11.76
C PRO A 51 -0.43 -2.38 -13.10
N GLU A 52 -1.54 -1.95 -13.74
CA GLU A 52 -1.48 -1.16 -14.98
C GLU A 52 -1.08 0.30 -14.71
N ARG A 53 -1.19 0.78 -13.47
CA ARG A 53 -0.72 2.12 -13.06
C ARG A 53 0.79 2.31 -13.24
N LYS A 54 1.61 1.25 -13.20
CA LYS A 54 3.06 1.33 -13.44
C LYS A 54 3.45 1.64 -14.89
N LYS A 55 2.53 1.50 -15.86
CA LYS A 55 2.81 1.72 -17.29
C LYS A 55 2.59 3.17 -17.77
N LYS A 56 2.10 4.05 -16.90
CA LYS A 56 1.99 5.50 -17.14
C LYS A 56 3.11 6.25 -16.44
#